data_AF-A0AAU9V1V6-F1
#
_entry.id   AF-A0AAU9V1V6-F1
#
_cell.length_a   1.000
_cell.length_b   1.000
_cell.length_c   1.000
_cell.angle_alpha   90.00
_cell.angle_beta   90.00
_cell.angle_gamma   90.00
#
_symmetry.space_group_name_H-M   'P 1'
#
loop_
_entity.id
_entity.type
_entity.pdbx_description
1 polymer ?
#
loop_
_entity_poly.entity_id
_entity_poly.type
_entity_poly.pdbx_seq_one_letter_code
_entity_poly.pdbx_strand_id
1 'polypeptide(L)'
;MKTENGGTALTRAEILREVEKFFGQFYTSVNQPVCSSAEDSRAEITRHYSEDVSDISMLEISMALGQLKNNKAPGEDRITSELLKAGETPILKVLEAL
;
A
#
# COMPACT_ATOMS: atom_id res chain seq x y z
N MET A 1 -29.72 3.55 -13.57
CA MET A 1 -28.71 2.46 -13.63
C MET A 1 -29.08 1.55 -14.79
N LYS A 2 -28.14 1.07 -15.62
CA LYS A 2 -28.47 0.15 -16.71
C LYS A 2 -28.65 -1.27 -16.17
N THR A 3 -29.73 -1.93 -16.58
CA THR A 3 -29.98 -3.35 -16.27
C THR A 3 -29.28 -4.24 -17.29
N GLU A 4 -29.07 -5.51 -16.97
CA GLU A 4 -28.52 -6.52 -17.89
C GLU A 4 -29.20 -6.57 -19.28
N ASN A 5 -30.51 -6.33 -19.34
CA ASN A 5 -31.30 -6.35 -20.57
C ASN A 5 -31.23 -5.04 -21.38
N GLY A 6 -30.29 -4.14 -21.07
CA GLY A 6 -30.14 -2.83 -21.71
C GLY A 6 -31.17 -1.78 -21.30
N GLY A 7 -32.15 -2.14 -20.47
CA GLY A 7 -33.10 -1.20 -19.85
C GLY A 7 -32.46 -0.29 -18.81
N THR A 8 -33.22 0.71 -18.34
CA THR A 8 -32.78 1.60 -17.26
C THR A 8 -33.64 1.37 -16.02
N ALA A 9 -33.02 0.96 -14.91
CA ALA A 9 -33.62 0.97 -13.58
C ALA A 9 -33.76 2.42 -13.11
N LEU A 10 -34.99 2.79 -12.77
CA LEU A 10 -35.39 4.16 -12.44
C LEU A 10 -35.75 4.33 -10.96
N THR A 11 -36.19 3.25 -10.31
CA THR A 11 -36.56 3.31 -8.89
C THR A 11 -35.43 2.84 -7.99
N ARG A 12 -35.40 3.36 -6.75
CA ARG A 12 -34.39 2.97 -5.75
C ARG A 12 -34.37 1.46 -5.47
N ALA A 13 -35.54 0.83 -5.42
CA ALA A 13 -35.65 -0.61 -5.17
C ALA A 13 -35.05 -1.43 -6.32
N GLU A 14 -35.30 -1.04 -7.58
CA GLU A 14 -34.72 -1.70 -8.75
C GLU A 14 -33.21 -1.54 -8.81
N ILE A 15 -32.71 -0.34 -8.50
CA ILE A 15 -31.27 -0.05 -8.46
C ILE A 15 -30.58 -0.94 -7.43
N LEU A 16 -31.12 -1.03 -6.20
CA LEU A 16 -30.52 -1.85 -5.15
C LEU A 16 -30.50 -3.34 -5.52
N ARG A 17 -31.60 -3.84 -6.12
CA ARG A 17 -31.69 -5.22 -6.59
C ARG A 17 -30.64 -5.53 -7.67
N GLU A 18 -30.44 -4.61 -8.61
CA GLU A 18 -29.45 -4.79 -9.69
C GLU A 18 -28.02 -4.75 -9.14
N VAL A 19 -27.74 -3.86 -8.17
CA VAL A 19 -26.43 -3.78 -7.50
C VAL A 19 -26.14 -5.07 -6.73
N GLU A 20 -27.10 -5.55 -5.94
CA GLU A 20 -26.95 -6.79 -5.18
C GLU A 20 -26.75 -8.00 -6.08
N LYS A 21 -27.53 -8.10 -7.17
CA LYS A 21 -27.37 -9.17 -8.17
C LYS A 21 -25.99 -9.13 -8.82
N PHE A 22 -25.56 -7.95 -9.29
CA PHE A 22 -24.27 -7.77 -9.97
C PHE A 22 -23.09 -8.12 -9.06
N PHE A 23 -23.03 -7.52 -7.87
CA PHE A 23 -21.92 -7.77 -6.94
C PHE A 23 -22.00 -9.16 -6.31
N GLY A 24 -23.19 -9.71 -6.07
CA GLY A 24 -23.36 -11.09 -5.62
C GLY A 24 -22.76 -12.09 -6.60
N GLN A 25 -23.02 -11.94 -7.90
CA GLN A 25 -22.39 -12.77 -8.95
C GLN A 25 -20.88 -12.53 -9.06
N PHE A 26 -20.44 -11.27 -9.01
CA PHE A 26 -19.03 -10.92 -9.10
C PHE A 26 -18.20 -11.53 -7.97
N TYR A 27 -18.65 -11.39 -6.72
CA TYR A 27 -17.90 -11.90 -5.57
C TYR A 27 -18.04 -13.42 -5.37
N THR A 28 -19.05 -14.05 -5.96
CA THR A 28 -19.15 -15.52 -5.98
C THR A 28 -18.27 -16.15 -7.08
N SER A 29 -18.03 -15.47 -8.20
CA SER A 29 -17.15 -15.99 -9.27
C SER A 29 -15.65 -15.88 -8.96
N VAL A 30 -15.24 -14.88 -8.17
CA VAL A 30 -13.82 -14.61 -7.81
C VAL A 30 -13.28 -15.58 -6.74
N ASN A 31 -14.15 -16.33 -6.06
CA ASN A 31 -13.74 -17.32 -5.05
C ASN A 31 -13.44 -18.72 -5.61
N GLN A 32 -13.37 -18.89 -6.93
CA GLN A 32 -12.77 -20.12 -7.46
C GLN A 32 -11.26 -20.06 -7.15
N PRO A 33 -10.70 -21.02 -6.38
CA PRO A 33 -9.27 -21.11 -6.24
C PRO A 33 -8.69 -21.20 -7.64
N VAL A 34 -7.70 -20.36 -7.94
CA VAL A 34 -6.89 -20.47 -9.16
C VAL A 34 -6.20 -21.82 -9.08
N CYS A 35 -6.88 -22.86 -9.56
CA CYS A 35 -6.28 -24.15 -9.78
C CYS A 35 -5.38 -23.91 -10.99
N SER A 36 -4.06 -23.99 -10.79
CA SER A 36 -3.09 -24.02 -11.88
C SER A 36 -3.34 -25.29 -12.70
N SER A 37 -4.37 -25.26 -13.56
CA SER A 37 -4.56 -26.29 -14.56
C SER A 37 -3.45 -26.13 -15.60
N ALA A 38 -3.06 -27.22 -16.24
CA ALA A 38 -2.03 -27.24 -17.28
C ALA A 38 -2.38 -26.40 -18.53
N GLU A 39 -3.57 -25.78 -18.57
CA GLU A 39 -4.12 -25.00 -19.69
C GLU A 39 -4.25 -23.50 -19.38
N ASP A 40 -3.75 -23.03 -18.24
CA ASP A 40 -3.74 -21.60 -17.94
C ASP A 40 -2.75 -20.87 -18.85
N SER A 41 -3.28 -20.16 -19.85
CA SER A 41 -2.50 -19.42 -20.85
C SER A 41 -1.89 -18.13 -20.30
N ARG A 42 -2.18 -17.77 -19.05
CA ARG A 42 -1.57 -16.61 -18.40
C ARG A 42 -0.10 -16.90 -18.16
N ALA A 43 0.72 -15.86 -18.32
CA ALA A 43 2.13 -15.95 -17.98
C ALA A 43 2.31 -16.34 -16.51
N GLU A 44 3.25 -17.24 -16.26
CA GLU A 44 3.67 -17.60 -14.90
C GLU A 44 4.10 -16.32 -14.15
N ILE A 45 3.57 -16.11 -12.94
CA ILE A 45 3.95 -14.97 -12.10
C ILE A 45 5.33 -15.26 -11.54
N THR A 46 6.36 -14.97 -12.32
CA THR A 46 7.75 -15.03 -11.87
C THR A 46 7.99 -13.87 -10.91
N ARG A 47 8.35 -14.19 -9.65
CA ARG A 47 8.80 -13.17 -8.70
C ARG A 47 10.16 -12.64 -9.13
N HIS A 48 10.15 -11.50 -9.82
CA HIS A 48 11.37 -10.74 -10.08
C HIS A 48 11.71 -9.93 -8.83
N TYR A 49 12.61 -10.44 -8.00
CA TYR A 49 13.24 -9.66 -6.95
C TYR A 49 14.29 -8.75 -7.60
N SER A 50 13.86 -7.68 -8.27
CA SER A 50 14.75 -6.78 -9.03
C SER A 50 15.09 -5.48 -8.31
N GLU A 51 14.97 -5.44 -6.99
CA GLU A 51 15.44 -4.29 -6.21
C GLU A 51 16.57 -4.78 -5.31
N ASP A 52 17.79 -4.64 -5.82
CA ASP A 52 18.97 -4.56 -4.97
C ASP A 52 18.87 -3.21 -4.25
N VAL A 53 18.06 -3.17 -3.19
CA VAL A 53 17.88 -1.96 -2.37
C VAL A 53 19.22 -1.71 -1.71
N SER A 54 19.93 -0.69 -2.17
CA SER A 54 21.23 -0.32 -1.61
C SER A 54 21.09 0.06 -0.14
N ASP A 55 22.12 -0.22 0.64
CA ASP A 55 22.18 0.20 2.05
C ASP A 55 21.99 1.73 2.16
N ILE A 56 21.28 2.16 3.20
CA ILE A 56 20.96 3.58 3.42
C ILE A 56 22.26 4.35 3.67
N SER A 57 22.54 5.34 2.84
CA SER A 57 23.76 6.14 2.96
C SER A 57 23.67 7.19 4.08
N MET A 58 24.82 7.57 4.65
CA MET A 58 24.92 8.69 5.60
C MET A 58 24.33 10.01 5.07
N LEU A 59 24.40 10.23 3.76
CA LEU A 59 23.83 11.40 3.12
C LEU A 59 22.30 11.37 3.20
N GLU A 60 21.68 10.23 2.92
CA GLU A 60 20.23 10.05 3.00
C GLU A 60 19.73 10.22 4.43
N ILE A 61 20.43 9.66 5.42
CA ILE A 61 20.09 9.83 6.84
C ILE A 61 20.15 11.32 7.21
N SER A 62 21.21 12.02 6.81
CA SER A 62 21.37 13.46 7.05
C SER A 62 20.25 14.29 6.42
N MET A 63 19.90 14.00 5.16
CA MET A 63 18.79 14.67 4.47
C MET A 63 17.45 14.39 5.15
N ALA A 64 17.17 13.15 5.53
CA ALA A 64 15.94 12.76 6.21
C ALA A 64 15.81 13.46 7.57
N LEU A 65 16.88 13.52 8.37
CA LEU A 65 16.89 14.26 9.63
C LEU A 65 16.61 15.75 9.42
N GLY A 66 17.20 16.36 8.38
CA GLY A 66 16.95 17.75 8.02
C GLY A 66 15.49 18.04 7.67
N GLN A 67 14.80 17.10 7.03
CA GLN A 67 13.40 17.21 6.61
C GLN A 67 12.39 17.05 7.76
N LEU A 68 12.79 16.54 8.93
CA LEU A 68 11.89 16.41 10.07
C LEU A 68 11.29 17.78 10.45
N LYS A 69 10.01 17.84 10.82
CA LYS A 69 9.38 19.09 11.23
C LYS A 69 9.57 19.30 12.73
N ASN A 70 9.97 20.51 13.11
CA ASN A 70 10.07 20.91 14.51
C ASN A 70 8.68 21.10 15.16
N ASN A 71 8.66 21.18 16.48
CA ASN A 71 7.48 21.38 17.33
C ASN A 71 6.39 20.32 17.14
N LYS A 72 6.79 19.09 16.83
CA LYS A 72 5.91 17.94 16.87
C LYS A 72 5.91 17.33 18.26
N ALA A 73 4.76 16.83 18.67
CA ALA A 73 4.65 16.11 19.93
C ALA A 73 5.58 14.88 19.86
N PRO A 74 6.39 14.64 20.91
CA PRO A 74 7.23 13.46 20.94
C PRO A 74 6.38 12.18 21.04
N GLY A 75 6.95 11.06 20.62
CA GLY A 75 6.34 9.73 20.78
C GLY A 75 6.43 9.22 22.23
N GLU A 76 6.18 7.93 22.42
CA GLU A 76 6.26 7.26 23.73
C GLU A 76 7.68 7.33 24.33
N ASP A 77 8.70 7.37 23.47
CA ASP A 77 10.12 7.52 23.85
C ASP A 77 10.48 8.92 24.39
N ARG A 78 9.56 9.89 24.27
CA ARG A 78 9.74 11.29 24.64
C ARG A 78 10.88 12.01 23.88
N ILE A 79 11.35 11.46 22.76
CA ILE A 79 12.39 12.07 21.93
C ILE A 79 11.74 13.03 20.93
N THR A 80 12.24 14.26 20.88
CA THR A 80 11.77 15.25 19.91
C THR A 80 12.65 15.29 18.67
N SER A 81 12.10 15.79 17.55
CA SER A 81 12.85 15.96 16.29
C SER A 81 14.09 16.86 16.44
N GLU A 82 14.05 17.81 17.36
CA GLU A 82 15.12 18.75 17.65
C GLU A 82 16.30 18.05 18.33
N LEU A 83 16.03 17.10 19.23
CA LEU A 83 17.07 16.30 19.86
C LEU A 83 17.80 15.43 18.83
N LEU A 84 17.07 14.83 17.90
CA LEU A 84 17.65 14.04 16.81
C LEU A 84 18.51 14.90 15.88
N LYS A 85 18.04 16.09 15.52
CA LYS A 85 18.79 17.04 14.68
C LYS A 85 20.03 17.60 15.39
N ALA A 86 19.93 17.91 16.68
CA ALA A 86 21.02 18.47 17.47
C ALA A 86 22.12 17.44 17.78
N GLY A 87 21.81 16.15 17.68
CA GLY A 87 22.76 15.07 17.94
C GLY A 87 23.79 14.84 16.84
N GLU A 88 23.69 15.53 15.70
CA GLU A 88 24.68 15.58 14.60
C GLU A 88 25.39 14.23 14.31
N THR A 89 26.72 14.22 14.31
CA THR A 89 27.56 13.09 13.89
C THR A 89 27.36 11.82 14.73
N PRO A 90 27.23 11.88 16.08
CA PRO A 90 26.87 10.72 16.89
C PRO A 90 25.61 10.00 16.43
N ILE A 91 24.53 10.73 16.14
CA ILE A 91 23.26 10.15 15.72
C ILE A 91 23.38 9.52 14.34
N LEU A 92 24.05 10.19 13.40
CA LEU A 92 24.25 9.66 12.05
C LEU A 92 24.99 8.31 12.07
N LYS A 93 26.07 8.19 12.85
CA LYS A 93 26.84 6.94 12.96
C LYS A 93 26.05 5.79 13.59
N VAL A 94 25.20 6.09 14.57
CA VAL A 94 24.35 5.07 15.20
C VAL A 94 23.29 4.61 14.20
N LEU A 95 22.67 5.54 13.46
CA LEU A 95 21.62 5.22 12.49
C LEU A 95 22.14 4.47 11.26
N GLU A 96 23.36 4.74 10.81
CA GLU A 96 24.02 3.99 9.72
C GLU A 96 24.35 2.54 10.12
N ALA A 97 24.53 2.28 11.41
CA ALA A 97 24.91 0.98 11.94
C ALA A 97 23.72 0.11 12.41
N LEU A 98 22.47 0.59 12.26
CA LEU A 98 21.24 -0.13 12.60
C LEU A 98 20.93 -1.21 11.55
#